data_AF-A0A2S8FYW9-F1
#
_entry.id   AF-A0A2S8FYW9-F1
#
_cell.length_a   1.000
_cell.length_b   1.000
_cell.length_c   1.000
_cell.angle_alpha   90.00
_cell.angle_beta   90.00
_cell.angle_gamma   90.00
#
_symmetry.space_group_name_H-M   'P 1'
#
loop_
_entity.id
_entity.type
_entity.pdbx_description
1 polymer ?
#
loop_
_entity_poly.entity_id
_entity_poly.type
_entity_poly.pdbx_seq_one_letter_code
_entity_poly.pdbx_strand_id
1 'polypeptide(L)'
;MLIRVADSRCRILHWMITTDRRFRESYRIQRHLRRRNCSMNRHHSLNLPIANHAAWLPIFLLALGIVAYTASSAYALISIGTLSKPQAKDKYGITMHARKNGDAGIQVWLEFKQEGWLEKFTYAELRVQDEYGKHLVSAKLEPRPVKHGQPDEMTSVSFSAAPDQLKNCSFLVVCYNSNEGDVGYYLHVKDFLDLNHWVKEK
;
A
#
# COMPACT_ATOMS: atom_id res chain seq x y z
N MET A 1 -32.66 -19.49 26.00
CA MET A 1 -31.76 -19.74 24.85
C MET A 1 -31.32 -18.39 24.30
N LEU A 2 -30.17 -17.88 24.78
CA LEU A 2 -29.67 -16.54 24.44
C LEU A 2 -28.83 -16.62 23.16
N ILE A 3 -29.32 -16.01 22.08
CA ILE A 3 -28.57 -15.83 20.83
C ILE A 3 -27.67 -14.61 21.03
N ARG A 4 -26.37 -14.84 21.29
CA ARG A 4 -25.34 -13.81 21.19
C ARG A 4 -25.11 -13.51 19.72
N VAL A 5 -25.58 -12.34 19.26
CA VAL A 5 -25.13 -11.73 18.00
C VAL A 5 -23.69 -11.25 18.24
N ALA A 6 -22.72 -12.03 17.78
CA ALA A 6 -21.32 -11.66 17.79
C ALA A 6 -21.04 -10.75 16.59
N ASP A 7 -20.61 -9.53 16.88
CA ASP A 7 -20.22 -8.49 15.94
C ASP A 7 -19.05 -8.95 15.04
N SER A 8 -19.34 -9.16 13.75
CA SER A 8 -18.42 -9.65 12.72
C SER A 8 -17.34 -8.64 12.33
N ARG A 9 -17.45 -7.37 12.77
CA ARG A 9 -16.55 -6.29 12.31
C ARG A 9 -15.16 -6.32 12.94
N CYS A 10 -14.93 -7.13 13.98
CA CYS A 10 -13.65 -7.15 14.71
C CYS A 10 -12.67 -8.27 14.30
N ARG A 11 -13.06 -9.24 13.44
CA ARG A 11 -12.17 -10.36 13.07
C ARG A 11 -11.19 -10.06 11.93
N ILE A 12 -11.42 -9.02 11.13
CA ILE A 12 -10.59 -8.66 9.97
C ILE A 12 -9.19 -8.20 10.41
N LEU A 13 -9.07 -7.51 11.56
CA LEU A 13 -7.79 -7.02 12.06
C LEU A 13 -6.96 -8.06 12.82
N HIS A 14 -7.57 -9.15 13.30
CA HIS A 14 -6.83 -10.10 14.14
C HIS A 14 -6.01 -11.12 13.32
N TRP A 15 -6.46 -11.47 12.11
CA TRP A 15 -5.79 -12.49 11.29
C TRP A 15 -4.61 -11.99 10.47
N MET A 16 -4.53 -10.67 10.22
CA MET A 16 -3.44 -10.07 9.45
C MET A 16 -2.14 -9.88 10.26
N ILE A 17 -2.18 -10.11 11.59
CA ILE A 17 -1.07 -9.84 12.52
C ILE A 17 -0.39 -11.13 13.02
N THR A 18 -0.97 -12.30 12.79
CA THR A 18 -0.54 -13.54 13.48
C THR A 18 0.54 -14.37 12.77
N THR A 19 0.87 -14.13 11.50
CA THR A 19 1.84 -14.96 10.76
C THR A 19 3.18 -14.29 10.45
N ASP A 20 3.38 -13.02 10.80
CA ASP A 20 4.67 -12.35 10.59
C ASP A 20 5.23 -11.78 11.91
N ARG A 21 6.26 -12.45 12.46
CA ARG A 21 6.98 -12.02 13.67
C ARG A 21 7.66 -10.65 13.50
N ARG A 22 7.92 -10.16 12.28
CA ARG A 22 8.57 -8.87 12.06
C ARG A 22 7.63 -7.67 12.22
N PHE A 23 6.32 -7.87 12.08
CA PHE A 23 5.36 -6.76 12.18
C PHE A 23 5.13 -6.29 13.63
N ARG A 24 5.41 -7.14 14.62
CA ARG A 24 5.17 -6.84 16.04
C ARG A 24 6.20 -5.88 16.65
N GLU A 25 7.40 -5.75 16.07
CA GLU A 25 8.42 -4.80 16.57
C GLU A 25 8.18 -3.36 16.11
N SER A 26 7.70 -3.16 14.87
CA SER A 26 7.50 -1.81 14.31
C SER A 26 6.47 -0.98 15.08
N TYR A 27 5.40 -1.61 15.60
CA TYR A 27 4.40 -0.92 16.43
C TYR A 27 4.86 -0.63 17.86
N ARG A 28 5.88 -1.34 18.37
CA ARG A 28 6.40 -1.12 19.73
C ARG A 28 7.27 0.14 19.79
N ILE A 29 7.96 0.46 18.69
CA ILE A 29 8.87 1.61 18.62
C ILE A 29 8.09 2.93 18.53
N GLN A 30 6.97 2.99 17.80
CA GLN A 30 6.20 4.24 17.67
C GLN A 30 5.47 4.69 18.96
N ARG A 31 5.14 3.79 19.89
CA ARG A 31 4.51 4.19 21.17
C ARG A 31 5.48 4.79 22.19
N HIS A 32 6.79 4.61 22.03
CA HIS A 32 7.78 5.18 22.95
C HIS A 32 8.21 6.60 22.62
N LEU A 33 8.01 7.08 21.39
CA LEU A 33 8.38 8.45 21.01
C LEU A 33 7.29 9.50 21.30
N ARG A 34 6.08 9.09 21.68
CA ARG A 34 4.95 10.02 21.95
C ARG A 34 4.78 10.44 23.41
N ARG A 35 5.70 10.06 24.31
CA ARG A 35 5.61 10.36 25.77
C ARG A 35 6.69 11.29 26.33
N ARG A 36 7.55 11.91 25.51
CA ARG A 36 8.66 12.75 26.02
C ARG A 36 8.64 14.22 25.57
N ASN A 37 7.48 14.82 25.27
CA ASN A 37 7.41 16.25 24.92
C ASN A 37 6.37 17.04 25.73
N CYS A 38 6.35 16.84 27.04
CA CYS A 38 5.68 17.75 27.97
C CYS A 38 6.62 18.08 29.13
N SER A 39 7.61 18.94 28.90
CA SER A 39 8.25 19.69 29.99
C SER A 39 9.12 20.82 29.43
N MET A 40 9.01 21.99 30.07
CA MET A 40 9.82 23.21 29.92
C MET A 40 9.37 24.21 28.86
N ASN A 41 8.23 24.85 29.13
CA ASN A 41 8.09 26.29 28.90
C ASN A 41 8.91 27.02 29.98
N ARG A 42 10.11 27.48 29.63
CA ARG A 42 10.88 28.44 30.43
C ARG A 42 10.95 29.73 29.60
N HIS A 43 10.11 30.70 29.96
CA HIS A 43 10.13 32.03 29.39
C HIS A 43 11.43 32.75 29.80
N HIS A 44 12.46 32.66 28.96
CA HIS A 44 13.56 33.60 28.97
C HIS A 44 13.18 34.77 28.06
N SER A 45 12.79 35.88 28.69
CA SER A 45 12.71 37.20 28.05
C SER A 45 14.13 37.66 27.69
N LEU A 46 14.56 37.29 26.48
CA LEU A 46 15.77 37.84 25.87
C LEU A 46 15.44 39.25 25.35
N ASN A 47 15.95 40.26 26.05
CA ASN A 47 16.01 41.62 25.54
C ASN A 47 17.01 41.65 24.39
N LEU A 48 16.50 41.55 23.16
CA LEU A 48 17.29 41.73 21.95
C LEU A 48 17.58 43.23 21.76
N PRO A 49 18.85 43.63 21.58
CA PRO A 49 19.16 45.00 21.21
C PRO A 49 18.54 45.29 19.85
N ILE A 50 17.90 46.46 19.73
CA ILE A 50 17.32 47.00 18.50
C ILE A 50 18.49 47.37 17.58
N ALA A 51 19.06 46.36 16.93
CA ALA A 51 20.09 46.51 15.92
C ALA A 51 19.43 46.77 14.57
N ASN A 52 19.92 47.80 13.86
CA ASN A 52 19.47 48.27 12.56
C ASN A 52 18.98 47.13 11.63
N HIS A 53 17.66 46.93 11.59
CA HIS A 53 16.98 45.78 10.96
C HIS A 53 17.13 45.72 9.43
N ALA A 54 17.67 46.76 8.80
CA ALA A 54 17.76 46.85 7.34
C ALA A 54 18.79 45.89 6.72
N ALA A 55 19.88 45.55 7.43
CA ALA A 55 20.96 44.74 6.87
C ALA A 55 20.70 43.21 6.88
N TRP A 56 19.74 42.74 7.69
CA TRP A 56 19.49 41.31 7.88
C TRP A 56 18.36 40.78 6.98
N LEU A 57 17.47 41.66 6.51
CA LEU A 57 16.37 41.33 5.62
C LEU A 57 16.80 40.56 4.34
N PRO A 58 17.86 40.95 3.60
CA PRO A 58 18.23 40.23 2.37
C PRO A 58 18.77 38.83 2.65
N ILE A 59 19.48 38.63 3.77
CA ILE A 59 20.04 37.33 4.16
C ILE A 59 18.91 36.37 4.53
N PHE A 60 17.90 36.83 5.27
CA PHE A 60 16.73 36.03 5.60
C PHE A 60 15.90 35.68 4.37
N LEU A 61 15.71 36.61 3.42
CA LEU A 61 14.99 36.34 2.17
C LEU A 61 15.72 35.34 1.28
N LEU A 62 17.05 35.46 1.17
CA LEU A 62 17.88 34.50 0.43
C LEU A 62 17.80 33.10 1.04
N ALA A 63 17.94 32.99 2.37
CA ALA A 63 17.84 31.72 3.09
C ALA A 63 16.45 31.09 2.92
N LEU A 64 15.38 31.89 3.01
CA LEU A 64 14.01 31.42 2.79
C LEU A 64 13.80 30.91 1.36
N GLY A 65 14.37 31.58 0.36
CA GLY A 65 14.33 31.15 -1.04
C GLY A 65 15.02 29.80 -1.28
N ILE A 66 16.17 29.56 -0.66
CA ILE A 66 16.91 28.29 -0.77
C ILE A 66 16.11 27.15 -0.10
N VAL A 67 15.49 27.41 1.06
CA VAL A 67 14.65 26.42 1.76
C VAL A 67 13.39 26.10 0.93
N ALA A 68 12.73 27.10 0.36
CA ALA A 68 11.56 26.88 -0.50
C ALA A 68 11.90 26.10 -1.78
N TYR A 69 13.06 26.38 -2.40
CA TYR A 69 13.52 25.67 -3.59
C TYR A 69 13.84 24.19 -3.31
N THR A 70 14.52 23.90 -2.19
CA THR A 70 14.85 22.52 -1.80
C THR A 70 13.65 21.71 -1.31
N ALA A 71 12.64 22.38 -0.75
CA ALA A 71 11.37 21.75 -0.36
C ALA A 71 10.50 21.34 -1.57
N SER A 72 10.79 21.81 -2.78
CA SER A 72 9.98 21.57 -3.99
C SER A 72 10.19 20.19 -4.65
N SER A 73 10.78 19.22 -3.96
CA SER A 73 10.95 17.84 -4.46
C SER A 73 9.76 16.92 -4.14
N ALA A 74 8.68 17.45 -3.57
CA ALA A 74 7.64 16.65 -2.93
C ALA A 74 6.41 16.36 -3.81
N TYR A 75 6.55 15.96 -5.09
CA TYR A 75 5.43 15.39 -5.86
C TYR A 75 5.91 14.35 -6.88
N ALA A 76 6.22 13.14 -6.43
CA ALA A 76 6.18 11.97 -7.31
C ALA A 76 4.69 11.63 -7.53
N LEU A 77 4.07 12.32 -8.47
CA LEU A 77 2.65 12.16 -8.79
C LEU A 77 2.52 10.92 -9.68
N ILE A 78 1.96 9.84 -9.12
CA ILE A 78 1.66 8.63 -9.88
C ILE A 78 0.31 8.76 -10.59
N SER A 79 0.26 8.44 -11.88
CA SER A 79 -1.01 8.28 -12.59
C SER A 79 -1.60 6.93 -12.25
N ILE A 80 -2.77 6.90 -11.60
CA ILE A 80 -3.43 5.65 -11.21
C ILE A 80 -4.62 5.36 -12.13
N GLY A 81 -4.54 4.25 -12.86
CA GLY A 81 -5.61 3.73 -13.72
C GLY A 81 -6.26 2.46 -13.17
N THR A 82 -7.21 1.91 -13.93
CA THR A 82 -7.79 0.58 -13.68
C THR A 82 -7.60 -0.27 -14.92
N LEU A 83 -7.24 -1.54 -14.75
CA LEU A 83 -7.07 -2.47 -15.86
C LEU A 83 -8.20 -3.50 -15.91
N SER A 84 -8.77 -3.65 -17.09
CA SER A 84 -9.66 -4.77 -17.40
C SER A 84 -8.86 -6.05 -17.62
N LYS A 85 -9.51 -7.21 -17.42
CA LYS A 85 -8.92 -8.54 -17.66
C LYS A 85 -8.27 -8.69 -19.05
N PRO A 86 -8.91 -8.32 -20.18
CA PRO A 86 -8.27 -8.44 -21.50
C PRO A 86 -7.07 -7.52 -21.63
N GLN A 87 -7.16 -6.25 -21.21
CA GLN A 87 -6.03 -5.32 -21.30
C GLN A 87 -4.83 -5.77 -20.47
N ALA A 88 -5.06 -6.25 -19.25
CA ALA A 88 -4.01 -6.74 -18.38
C ALA A 88 -3.28 -7.94 -18.98
N LYS A 89 -4.02 -8.87 -19.59
CA LYS A 89 -3.44 -10.06 -20.23
C LYS A 89 -2.75 -9.72 -21.55
N ASP A 90 -3.44 -9.03 -22.44
CA ASP A 90 -3.00 -8.86 -23.83
C ASP A 90 -1.89 -7.80 -23.96
N LYS A 91 -1.96 -6.71 -23.18
CA LYS A 91 -0.97 -5.64 -23.23
C LYS A 91 0.25 -5.93 -22.35
N TYR A 92 0.04 -6.58 -21.20
CA TYR A 92 1.06 -6.66 -20.15
C TYR A 92 1.38 -8.07 -19.68
N GLY A 93 0.73 -9.10 -20.22
CA GLY A 93 0.96 -10.49 -19.80
C GLY A 93 0.59 -10.77 -18.34
N ILE A 94 -0.21 -9.91 -17.71
CA ILE A 94 -0.64 -10.10 -16.31
C ILE A 94 -1.78 -11.11 -16.29
N THR A 95 -1.63 -12.15 -15.47
CA THR A 95 -2.68 -13.12 -15.19
C THR A 95 -2.96 -13.16 -13.70
N MET A 96 -4.22 -13.41 -13.34
CA MET A 96 -4.66 -13.52 -11.95
C MET A 96 -5.26 -14.91 -11.73
N HIS A 97 -4.87 -15.53 -10.63
CA HIS A 97 -5.28 -16.88 -10.28
C HIS A 97 -5.76 -16.93 -8.83
N ALA A 98 -6.50 -17.98 -8.49
CA ALA A 98 -6.94 -18.24 -7.13
C ALA A 98 -6.99 -19.74 -6.82
N ARG A 99 -6.78 -20.06 -5.54
CA ARG A 99 -6.90 -21.43 -5.00
C ARG A 99 -7.26 -21.40 -3.52
N LYS A 100 -7.86 -22.47 -3.02
CA LYS A 100 -8.05 -22.67 -1.57
C LYS A 100 -6.69 -22.72 -0.86
N ASN A 101 -6.62 -22.10 0.31
CA ASN A 101 -5.42 -21.99 1.14
C ASN A 101 -5.72 -22.39 2.60
N GLY A 102 -6.39 -23.54 2.77
CA GLY A 102 -6.81 -24.04 4.07
C GLY A 102 -7.61 -23.01 4.86
N ASP A 103 -7.29 -22.87 6.14
CA ASP A 103 -7.97 -21.94 7.06
C ASP A 103 -7.67 -20.46 6.78
N ALA A 104 -6.67 -20.16 5.93
CA ALA A 104 -6.36 -18.80 5.52
C ALA A 104 -7.33 -18.26 4.44
N GLY A 105 -8.27 -19.08 3.97
CA GLY A 105 -9.27 -18.71 2.96
C GLY A 105 -8.80 -18.99 1.54
N ILE A 106 -9.01 -18.04 0.64
CA ILE A 106 -8.61 -18.16 -0.77
C ILE A 106 -7.34 -17.37 -0.99
N GLN A 107 -6.29 -18.03 -1.47
CA GLN A 107 -5.09 -17.35 -1.94
C GLN A 107 -5.33 -16.84 -3.35
N VAL A 108 -5.12 -15.54 -3.55
CA VAL A 108 -5.16 -14.88 -4.86
C VAL A 108 -3.76 -14.39 -5.17
N TRP A 109 -3.31 -14.60 -6.41
CA TRP A 109 -2.01 -14.13 -6.85
C TRP A 109 -2.04 -13.61 -8.28
N LEU A 110 -1.15 -12.65 -8.55
CA LEU A 110 -0.81 -12.20 -9.89
C LEU A 110 0.46 -12.92 -10.34
N GLU A 111 0.51 -13.25 -11.62
CA GLU A 111 1.72 -13.69 -12.32
C GLU A 111 1.95 -12.79 -13.53
N PHE A 112 3.19 -12.33 -13.69
CA PHE A 112 3.60 -11.50 -14.81
C PHE A 112 5.10 -11.60 -15.04
N LYS A 113 5.53 -11.31 -16.28
CA LYS A 113 6.93 -11.10 -16.61
C LYS A 113 7.32 -9.65 -16.37
N GLN A 114 8.57 -9.41 -15.98
CA GLN A 114 9.12 -8.07 -15.84
C GLN A 114 9.56 -7.50 -17.21
N GLU A 115 8.60 -7.36 -18.12
CA GLU A 115 8.80 -6.84 -19.47
C GLU A 115 7.92 -5.60 -19.70
N GLY A 116 8.28 -4.77 -20.68
CA GLY A 116 7.54 -3.54 -20.99
C GLY A 116 7.46 -2.60 -19.79
N TRP A 117 6.26 -2.14 -19.43
CA TRP A 117 6.10 -1.24 -18.28
C TRP A 117 6.39 -1.92 -16.91
N LEU A 118 6.33 -3.25 -16.84
CA LEU A 118 6.63 -4.03 -15.63
C LEU A 118 8.13 -4.29 -15.44
N GLU A 119 8.98 -3.90 -16.39
CA GLU A 119 10.44 -3.98 -16.24
C GLU A 119 10.94 -3.17 -15.03
N LYS A 120 10.25 -2.07 -14.71
CA LYS A 120 10.50 -1.23 -13.52
C LYS A 120 9.49 -1.47 -12.40
N PHE A 121 8.97 -2.69 -12.30
CA PHE A 121 8.08 -3.08 -11.21
C PHE A 121 8.68 -2.70 -9.86
N THR A 122 7.98 -1.85 -9.12
CA THR A 122 8.46 -1.36 -7.82
C THR A 122 7.80 -2.10 -6.67
N TYR A 123 6.47 -2.16 -6.67
CA TYR A 123 5.72 -2.89 -5.67
C TYR A 123 4.29 -3.18 -6.10
N ALA A 124 3.65 -4.10 -5.38
CA ALA A 124 2.21 -4.28 -5.40
C ALA A 124 1.63 -4.03 -4.00
N GLU A 125 0.38 -3.61 -3.94
CA GLU A 125 -0.37 -3.50 -2.69
C GLU A 125 -1.69 -4.26 -2.79
N LEU A 126 -2.05 -4.97 -1.73
CA LEU A 126 -3.43 -5.34 -1.48
C LEU A 126 -4.19 -4.09 -1.04
N ARG A 127 -5.30 -3.79 -1.70
CA ARG A 127 -6.24 -2.75 -1.31
C ARG A 127 -7.59 -3.40 -1.04
N VAL A 128 -8.15 -3.13 0.14
CA VAL A 128 -9.49 -3.56 0.54
C VAL A 128 -10.37 -2.32 0.65
N GLN A 129 -11.55 -2.39 0.02
CA GLN A 129 -12.57 -1.36 0.08
C GLN A 129 -13.79 -1.85 0.86
N ASP A 130 -14.61 -0.93 1.36
CA ASP A 130 -15.94 -1.28 1.84
C ASP A 130 -16.95 -1.38 0.67
N GLU A 131 -18.21 -1.66 1.00
CA GLU A 131 -19.27 -1.78 -0.01
C GLU A 131 -19.61 -0.46 -0.71
N TYR A 132 -19.16 0.67 -0.17
CA TYR A 132 -19.31 2.01 -0.75
C TYR A 132 -18.04 2.47 -1.49
N GLY A 133 -17.04 1.59 -1.64
CA GLY A 133 -15.77 1.90 -2.30
C GLY A 133 -14.77 2.67 -1.43
N LYS A 134 -15.06 2.90 -0.14
CA LYS A 134 -14.13 3.58 0.77
C LYS A 134 -12.97 2.65 1.09
N HIS A 135 -11.76 3.19 1.00
CA HIS A 135 -10.55 2.46 1.37
C HIS A 135 -10.55 2.10 2.87
N LEU A 136 -10.38 0.81 3.18
CA LEU A 136 -10.30 0.30 4.54
C LEU A 136 -8.88 -0.07 4.95
N VAL A 137 -8.20 -0.86 4.11
CA VAL A 137 -6.88 -1.43 4.43
C VAL A 137 -6.01 -1.45 3.18
N SER A 138 -4.74 -1.05 3.34
CA SER A 138 -3.67 -1.29 2.37
C SER A 138 -2.57 -2.14 3.01
N ALA A 139 -2.01 -3.07 2.24
CA ALA A 139 -0.80 -3.79 2.63
C ALA A 139 0.12 -3.99 1.43
N LYS A 140 1.38 -3.57 1.56
CA LYS A 140 2.40 -3.84 0.57
C LYS A 140 2.65 -5.34 0.47
N LEU A 141 2.67 -5.86 -0.75
CA LEU A 141 2.93 -7.26 -1.07
C LEU A 141 4.34 -7.38 -1.62
N GLU A 142 5.11 -8.28 -1.01
CA GLU A 142 6.47 -8.56 -1.47
C GLU A 142 6.43 -9.48 -2.70
N PRO A 143 7.17 -9.15 -3.78
CA PRO A 143 7.33 -10.03 -4.92
C PRO A 143 8.01 -11.32 -4.48
N ARG A 144 7.49 -12.44 -4.95
CA ARG A 144 8.09 -13.76 -4.76
C ARG A 144 8.55 -14.27 -6.13
N PRO A 145 9.85 -14.53 -6.31
CA PRO A 145 10.30 -15.30 -7.46
C PRO A 145 9.63 -16.66 -7.38
N VAL A 146 9.11 -17.15 -8.50
CA VAL A 146 8.28 -18.35 -8.45
C VAL A 146 9.15 -19.58 -8.22
N LYS A 147 8.71 -20.48 -7.33
CA LYS A 147 9.44 -21.68 -6.94
C LYS A 147 8.96 -22.91 -7.70
N HIS A 148 9.91 -23.75 -8.10
CA HIS A 148 9.79 -25.09 -8.71
C HIS A 148 8.90 -25.18 -9.95
N GLY A 149 9.53 -25.19 -11.13
CA GLY A 149 8.89 -25.55 -12.41
C GLY A 149 8.28 -24.39 -13.19
N GLN A 150 8.36 -23.16 -12.68
CA GLN A 150 8.04 -21.96 -13.45
C GLN A 150 9.31 -21.34 -14.04
N PRO A 151 9.20 -20.56 -15.14
CA PRO A 151 10.33 -19.83 -15.71
C PRO A 151 10.89 -18.82 -14.71
N ASP A 152 12.22 -18.68 -14.65
CA ASP A 152 12.93 -17.75 -13.76
C ASP A 152 12.54 -16.27 -13.99
N GLU A 153 11.97 -15.96 -15.15
CA GLU A 153 11.48 -14.63 -15.53
C GLU A 153 10.12 -14.26 -14.92
N MET A 154 9.40 -15.22 -14.32
CA MET A 154 8.08 -14.99 -13.78
C MET A 154 8.14 -14.41 -12.37
N THR A 155 7.45 -13.29 -12.17
CA THR A 155 7.24 -12.68 -10.85
C THR A 155 5.83 -12.94 -10.37
N SER A 156 5.67 -13.21 -9.07
CA SER A 156 4.36 -13.36 -8.45
C SER A 156 4.20 -12.48 -7.22
N VAL A 157 2.98 -11.99 -7.00
CA VAL A 157 2.56 -11.33 -5.74
C VAL A 157 1.24 -11.94 -5.30
N SER A 158 1.07 -12.17 -4.00
CA SER A 158 -0.11 -12.88 -3.50
C SER A 158 -0.58 -12.38 -2.14
N PHE A 159 -1.88 -12.56 -1.88
CA PHE A 159 -2.48 -12.43 -0.57
C PHE A 159 -3.51 -13.55 -0.35
N SER A 160 -4.05 -13.67 0.86
CA SER A 160 -5.18 -14.55 1.15
C SER A 160 -6.28 -13.79 1.86
N ALA A 161 -7.53 -14.11 1.54
CA ALA A 161 -8.70 -13.49 2.15
C ALA A 161 -9.87 -14.47 2.20
N ALA A 162 -10.85 -14.17 3.07
CA ALA A 162 -12.10 -14.92 3.11
C ALA A 162 -12.87 -14.77 1.78
N PRO A 163 -13.57 -15.80 1.30
CA PRO A 163 -14.26 -15.78 0.00
C PRO A 163 -15.21 -14.59 -0.19
N ASP A 164 -15.95 -14.22 0.86
CA ASP A 164 -16.92 -13.12 0.86
C ASP A 164 -16.28 -11.73 0.77
N GLN A 165 -14.99 -11.62 1.09
CA GLN A 165 -14.21 -10.37 1.05
C GLN A 165 -13.53 -10.15 -0.30
N LEU A 166 -13.36 -11.19 -1.12
CA LEU A 166 -12.64 -11.10 -2.40
C LEU A 166 -13.26 -10.08 -3.36
N LYS A 167 -14.59 -9.91 -3.34
CA LYS A 167 -15.30 -8.92 -4.18
C LYS A 167 -14.86 -7.47 -3.92
N ASN A 168 -14.30 -7.22 -2.74
CA ASN A 168 -13.88 -5.90 -2.27
C ASN A 168 -12.35 -5.72 -2.31
N CYS A 169 -11.62 -6.72 -2.80
CA CYS A 169 -10.16 -6.69 -2.88
C CYS A 169 -9.68 -6.27 -4.28
N SER A 170 -8.57 -5.55 -4.33
CA SER A 170 -7.82 -5.27 -5.55
C SER A 170 -6.31 -5.32 -5.30
N PHE A 171 -5.56 -5.57 -6.36
CA PHE A 171 -4.14 -5.27 -6.40
C PHE A 171 -3.96 -3.85 -6.94
N LEU A 172 -3.07 -3.07 -6.33
CA LEU A 172 -2.48 -1.88 -6.94
C LEU A 172 -1.04 -2.23 -7.32
N VAL A 173 -0.75 -2.30 -8.62
CA VAL A 173 0.60 -2.55 -9.14
C VAL A 173 1.22 -1.21 -9.53
N VAL A 174 2.41 -0.90 -9.03
CA VAL A 174 3.08 0.39 -9.25
C VAL A 174 4.46 0.19 -9.85
N CYS A 175 4.75 0.96 -10.90
CA CYS A 175 6.04 1.04 -11.56
C CYS A 175 6.48 2.51 -11.63
N TYR A 176 7.56 2.86 -10.93
CA TYR A 176 8.21 4.16 -11.08
C TYR A 176 9.21 4.14 -12.22
N ASN A 177 9.41 5.28 -12.87
CA ASN A 177 10.36 5.45 -13.98
C ASN A 177 10.18 4.40 -15.09
N SER A 178 8.94 3.95 -15.32
CA SER A 178 8.64 3.04 -16.42
C SER A 178 8.69 3.80 -17.75
N ASN A 179 8.64 3.06 -18.86
CA ASN A 179 8.49 3.67 -20.19
C ASN A 179 7.17 4.44 -20.37
N GLU A 180 6.16 4.21 -19.51
CA GLU A 180 4.91 4.98 -19.45
C GLU A 180 4.94 6.09 -18.37
N GLY A 181 6.10 6.32 -17.74
CA GLY A 181 6.27 7.24 -16.61
C GLY A 181 5.98 6.58 -15.26
N ASP A 182 5.55 7.39 -14.29
CA ASP A 182 5.18 6.95 -12.95
C ASP A 182 3.71 6.54 -12.94
N VAL A 183 3.46 5.25 -13.11
CA VAL A 183 2.10 4.71 -13.30
C VAL A 183 1.77 3.61 -12.30
N GLY A 184 0.49 3.57 -11.92
CA GLY A 184 -0.08 2.51 -11.12
C GLY A 184 -1.40 2.04 -11.70
N TYR A 185 -1.72 0.76 -11.53
CA TYR A 185 -3.00 0.22 -12.01
C TYR A 185 -3.68 -0.62 -10.94
N TYR A 186 -4.99 -0.40 -10.78
CA TYR A 186 -5.87 -1.27 -10.03
C TYR A 186 -6.29 -2.48 -10.86
N LEU A 187 -6.18 -3.66 -10.27
CA LEU A 187 -6.71 -4.92 -10.77
C LEU A 187 -7.70 -5.45 -9.74
N HIS A 188 -9.00 -5.21 -9.95
CA HIS A 188 -10.04 -5.66 -9.04
C HIS A 188 -10.25 -7.16 -9.17
N VAL A 189 -10.23 -7.89 -8.06
CA VAL A 189 -10.29 -9.36 -8.08
C VAL A 189 -11.57 -9.87 -8.73
N LYS A 190 -12.70 -9.19 -8.48
CA LYS A 190 -14.01 -9.51 -9.08
C LYS A 190 -14.07 -9.41 -10.60
N ASP A 191 -13.20 -8.62 -11.23
CA ASP A 191 -13.18 -8.42 -12.68
C ASP A 191 -12.34 -9.51 -13.39
N PHE A 192 -11.50 -10.22 -12.62
CA PHE A 192 -10.56 -11.21 -13.14
C PHE A 192 -11.01 -12.65 -12.84
N LEU A 193 -11.65 -12.87 -11.70
CA LEU A 193 -12.06 -14.17 -11.20
C LEU A 193 -13.58 -14.26 -11.09
N ASP A 194 -14.15 -15.39 -11.50
CA ASP A 194 -15.54 -15.69 -11.16
C ASP A 194 -15.62 -16.01 -9.66
N LEU A 195 -16.22 -15.15 -8.85
CA LEU A 195 -16.25 -15.35 -7.40
C LEU A 195 -17.35 -16.33 -6.95
N ASN A 196 -18.30 -16.68 -7.83
CA ASN A 196 -19.46 -17.47 -7.46
C ASN A 196 -19.12 -18.92 -7.08
N HIS A 197 -18.04 -19.47 -7.64
CA HIS A 197 -17.64 -20.84 -7.33
C HIS A 197 -17.05 -20.99 -5.92
N TRP A 198 -16.46 -19.94 -5.35
CA TRP A 198 -15.87 -19.99 -4.01
C TRP A 198 -16.89 -19.80 -2.87
N VAL A 199 -18.05 -19.21 -3.17
CA VAL A 199 -19.08 -18.90 -2.16
C VAL A 199 -19.99 -20.10 -1.89
N LYS A 200 -20.16 -21.01 -2.86
CA LYS A 200 -21.15 -22.11 -2.81
C LYS A 200 -20.71 -23.34 -2.01
N GLU A 201 -19.47 -23.41 -1.54
CA GLU A 201 -18.92 -24.59 -0.85
C GLU A 201 -18.90 -24.46 0.69
N LYS A 202 -19.76 -23.61 1.26
CA LYS A 202 -20.00 -23.55 2.71
C LYS A 202 -21.02 -24.59 3.14
#